data_AF-A0A919ZS26-F1
#
_entry.id   AF-A0A919ZS26-F1
#
_cell.length_a   1.000
_cell.length_b   1.000
_cell.length_c   1.000
_cell.angle_alpha   90.00
_cell.angle_beta   90.00
_cell.angle_gamma   90.00
#
_symmetry.space_group_name_H-M   'P 1'
#
loop_
_entity.id
_entity.type
_entity.pdbx_description
1 polymer ?
#
loop_
_entity_poly.entity_id
_entity_poly.type
_entity_poly.pdbx_seq_one_letter_code
_entity_poly.pdbx_strand_id
1 'polypeptide(L)' 'MTAVKKKFTTEVDYNKSTKACPACASECEKINKRVNNRKLSEIKTKEVPHILKVFNF' A
#
# COMPACT_ATOMS: atom_id res chain seq x y z
N MET A 1 16.40 -3.77 -38.16
CA MET A 1 16.07 -4.45 -36.90
C MET A 1 15.33 -3.47 -36.00
N THR A 2 14.01 -3.47 -36.05
CA THR A 2 13.18 -2.49 -35.36
C THR A 2 13.13 -2.86 -33.88
N ALA A 3 13.65 -2.00 -33.01
CA ALA A 3 13.60 -2.20 -31.57
C ALA A 3 12.14 -2.23 -31.11
N VAL A 4 11.65 -3.41 -30.74
CA VAL A 4 10.34 -3.58 -30.10
C VAL A 4 10.44 -2.94 -28.71
N LYS A 5 9.99 -1.69 -28.57
CA LYS A 5 9.77 -1.08 -27.26
C LYS A 5 8.69 -1.90 -26.56
N LYS A 6 9.08 -2.81 -25.66
CA LYS A 6 8.17 -3.45 -24.72
C LYS A 6 7.55 -2.36 -23.86
N LYS A 7 6.38 -1.85 -24.26
CA LYS A 7 5.53 -1.03 -23.41
C LYS A 7 4.98 -1.96 -22.34
N PHE A 8 5.58 -1.96 -21.16
CA PHE A 8 4.95 -2.50 -19.96
C PHE A 8 3.86 -1.51 -19.55
N THR A 9 2.73 -1.56 -20.23
CA THR A 9 1.50 -0.86 -19.85
C THR A 9 0.53 -1.91 -19.35
N THR A 10 0.86 -2.55 -18.24
CA THR A 10 -0.22 -3.08 -17.40
C THR A 10 -0.83 -1.86 -16.76
N GLU A 11 -2.03 -1.47 -17.19
CA GLU A 11 -2.87 -0.54 -16.44
C GLU A 11 -3.10 -1.19 -15.08
N VAL A 12 -2.26 -0.81 -14.11
CA VAL A 12 -2.36 -1.31 -12.75
C VAL A 12 -3.58 -0.62 -12.15
N ASP A 13 -4.71 -1.30 -12.20
CA ASP A 13 -5.89 -0.88 -11.46
C ASP A 13 -5.63 -1.17 -9.97
N TYR A 14 -5.16 -0.14 -9.27
CA TYR A 14 -4.91 -0.17 -7.83
C TYR A 14 -6.17 -0.52 -7.02
N ASN A 15 -7.37 -0.37 -7.60
CA ASN A 15 -8.65 -0.74 -6.97
C ASN A 15 -9.07 -2.18 -7.29
N LYS A 16 -8.45 -2.83 -8.27
CA LYS A 16 -8.66 -4.23 -8.66
C LYS A 16 -7.48 -5.10 -8.24
N SER A 17 -6.91 -4.80 -7.08
CA SER A 17 -5.89 -5.64 -6.48
C SER A 17 -6.50 -6.97 -6.07
N THR A 18 -5.81 -8.07 -6.41
CA THR A 18 -6.12 -9.41 -5.93
C THR A 18 -6.15 -9.45 -4.39
N LYS A 19 -6.88 -10.42 -3.81
CA LYS A 19 -6.90 -10.60 -2.34
C LYS A 19 -5.47 -10.53 -1.80
N ALA A 20 -5.25 -9.66 -0.82
CA ALA A 20 -3.95 -9.52 -0.18
C ALA A 20 -3.47 -10.88 0.32
N CYS A 21 -2.17 -11.15 0.17
CA CYS A 21 -1.56 -12.32 0.78
C CYS A 21 -1.84 -12.33 2.30
N PRO A 22 -1.93 -13.48 2.99
CA PRO A 22 -2.27 -13.51 4.42
C PRO A 22 -1.37 -12.62 5.28
N ALA A 23 -0.06 -12.61 5.00
CA ALA A 23 0.89 -11.72 5.68
C ALA A 23 0.58 -10.24 5.40
N CYS A 24 0.37 -9.89 4.13
CA CYS A 24 0.02 -8.56 3.67
C CYS A 24 -1.28 -8.05 4.34
N ALA A 25 -2.31 -8.89 4.43
CA ALA A 25 -3.56 -8.58 5.08
C ALA A 25 -3.39 -8.33 6.60
N SER A 26 -2.54 -9.13 7.26
CA SER A 26 -2.23 -8.94 8.69
C SER A 26 -1.53 -7.61 8.96
N GLU A 27 -0.57 -7.22 8.11
CA GLU A 27 0.08 -5.91 8.23
C GLU A 27 -0.89 -4.75 7.96
N CYS A 28 -1.76 -4.87 6.96
CA CYS A 28 -2.82 -3.89 6.69
C CYS A 28 -3.77 -3.73 7.90
N GLU A 29 -4.12 -4.81 8.59
CA GLU A 29 -4.96 -4.75 9.80
C GLU A 29 -4.26 -3.99 10.93
N LYS A 30 -2.95 -4.22 11.14
CA LYS A 30 -2.15 -3.48 12.13
C LYS A 30 -2.11 -1.99 11.81
N ILE A 31 -1.93 -1.63 10.54
CA ILE A 31 -1.97 -0.23 10.10
C ILE A 31 -3.35 0.37 10.36
N ASN A 32 -4.44 -0.32 9.98
CA ASN A 32 -5.82 0.12 10.21
C ASN A 32 -6.11 0.39 11.70
N LYS A 33 -5.61 -0.47 12.60
CA LYS A 33 -5.70 -0.27 14.04
C LYS A 33 -4.94 0.98 14.50
N ARG A 34 -3.73 1.22 13.97
CA ARG A 34 -2.91 2.40 14.33
C ARG A 34 -3.46 3.72 13.81
N VAL A 35 -4.07 3.73 12.63
CA VAL A 35 -4.75 4.92 12.10
C VAL A 35 -6.14 5.14 12.72
N ASN A 36 -6.58 4.24 13.61
CA ASN A 36 -7.84 4.30 14.32
C ASN A 36 -9.05 4.48 13.38
N ASN A 37 -9.09 3.71 12.28
CA ASN A 37 -10.12 3.78 11.23
C ASN A 37 -10.30 5.15 10.56
N ARG A 38 -9.37 6.10 10.77
CA ARG A 38 -9.34 7.37 10.04
C ARG A 38 -9.03 7.13 8.57
N LYS A 39 -9.52 8.03 7.70
CA LYS A 39 -9.13 8.00 6.29
C LYS A 39 -7.66 8.38 6.15
N LEU A 40 -6.96 7.81 5.18
CA LEU A 40 -5.55 8.15 4.91
C LEU A 40 -5.35 9.66 4.64
N SER A 41 -6.34 10.31 4.04
CA SER A 41 -6.37 11.76 3.79
C SER A 41 -6.39 12.60 5.07
N GLU A 42 -6.78 12.02 6.20
CA GLU A 42 -6.87 12.71 7.50
C GLU A 42 -5.57 12.56 8.30
N ILE A 43 -4.64 11.69 7.87
CA ILE A 43 -3.39 11.42 8.57
C ILE A 43 -2.40 12.56 8.29
N LYS A 44 -1.86 13.18 9.35
CA LYS A 44 -0.83 14.21 9.19
C LYS A 44 0.51 13.53 8.88
N THR A 45 1.33 14.18 8.05
CA THR A 45 2.65 13.68 7.64
C THR A 45 3.55 13.33 8.83
N LYS A 46 3.44 14.07 9.93
CA LYS A 46 4.17 13.79 11.19
C LYS A 46 3.75 12.51 11.91
N GLU A 47 2.56 11.98 11.65
CA GLU A 47 2.05 10.74 12.24
C GLU A 47 2.53 9.50 11.46
N VAL A 48 2.87 9.67 10.18
CA VAL A 48 3.29 8.60 9.26
C VAL A 48 4.43 7.74 9.83
N PRO A 49 5.52 8.30 10.40
CA PRO A 49 6.60 7.48 10.98
C PRO A 49 6.11 6.57 12.12
N HIS A 50 5.18 7.05 12.95
CA HIS A 50 4.62 6.26 14.05
C HIS A 50 3.71 5.14 13.56
N ILE A 51 2.96 5.39 12.48
CA ILE A 51 2.13 4.37 11.82
C ILE A 51 3.01 3.31 11.16
N LEU A 52 4.07 3.72 10.47
CA LEU A 52 4.96 2.82 9.73
C LEU A 52 5.90 1.98 10.60
N LYS A 53 6.02 2.27 11.90
CA LYS A 53 6.69 1.37 12.88
C LYS A 53 6.08 -0.04 12.98
N VAL A 54 5.04 -0.37 12.23
CA VAL A 54 4.54 -1.75 12.08
C VAL A 54 5.60 -2.62 11.42
N PHE A 55 6.28 -2.04 10.45
CA PHE A 55 7.43 -2.64 9.80
C PHE A 55 8.64 -2.25 10.65
N ASN A 56 9.21 -3.20 11.39
CA ASN A 56 10.44 -2.99 12.14
C ASN A 56 11.59 -2.71 11.13
N PHE A 57 11.79 -1.44 10.78
CA PHE A 57 12.90 -0.96 9.96
C PHE A 57 14.10 -0.60 10.83
#